data_AF-A0A954F6R0-F1
#
_entry.id   AF-A0A954F6R0-F1
#
_cell.length_a   1.000
_cell.length_b   1.000
_cell.length_c   1.000
_cell.angle_alpha   90.00
_cell.angle_beta   90.00
_cell.angle_gamma   90.00
#
_symmetry.space_group_name_H-M   'P 1'
#
loop_
_entity.id
_entity.type
_entity.pdbx_description
1 polymer ?
#
loop_
_entity_poly.entity_id
_entity_poly.type
_entity_poly.pdbx_seq_one_letter_code
_entity_poly.pdbx_strand_id
1 'polypeptide(L)'
;MLKSASAIALLLANVLPAAGVLFWGWEAFYVVFLYWFENLIVGAFNILRMISASPGPRDQVAGGSPTASLIGAHAAKVFMVPFFTVHYGMFCLVHGVFVFALFG
;
A
#
# COMPACT_ATOMS: atom_id res chain seq x y z
N MET A 1 -9.96 8.87 -25.67
CA MET A 1 -10.15 8.17 -24.38
C MET A 1 -9.25 8.69 -23.24
N LEU A 2 -8.31 9.62 -23.48
CA LEU A 2 -7.49 10.32 -22.47
C LEU A 2 -8.15 11.61 -21.92
N LYS A 3 -9.42 11.58 -21.53
CA LYS A 3 -10.13 12.80 -21.09
C LYS A 3 -10.12 13.04 -19.57
N SER A 4 -9.77 12.04 -18.74
CA SER A 4 -9.73 12.25 -17.28
C SER A 4 -8.35 12.80 -16.86
N ALA A 5 -8.37 13.83 -16.03
CA ALA A 5 -7.15 14.42 -15.45
C ALA A 5 -6.31 13.36 -14.71
N SER A 6 -6.96 12.38 -14.08
CA SER A 6 -6.30 11.26 -13.40
C SER A 6 -5.50 10.36 -14.35
N ALA A 7 -6.02 10.05 -15.54
CA ALA A 7 -5.34 9.20 -16.50
C ALA A 7 -4.08 9.89 -17.05
N ILE A 8 -4.16 11.19 -17.33
CA ILE A 8 -3.02 11.99 -17.77
C ILE A 8 -1.97 12.08 -16.66
N ALA A 9 -2.38 12.33 -15.42
CA ALA A 9 -1.46 12.39 -14.27
C ALA A 9 -0.70 11.07 -14.06
N LEU A 10 -1.40 9.93 -14.12
CA LEU A 10 -0.76 8.61 -14.03
C LEU A 10 0.26 8.37 -15.14
N LEU A 11 -0.08 8.77 -16.36
CA LEU A 11 0.81 8.59 -17.51
C LEU A 11 2.08 9.43 -17.34
N LEU A 12 1.94 10.70 -16.94
CA LEU A 12 3.09 11.56 -16.66
C LEU A 12 3.94 11.05 -15.50
N ALA A 13 3.32 10.58 -14.42
CA ALA A 13 4.02 10.05 -13.26
C ALA A 13 4.89 8.81 -13.57
N ASN A 14 4.61 8.09 -14.65
CA ASN A 14 5.40 6.92 -15.07
C ASN A 14 6.37 7.24 -16.22
N VAL A 15 5.93 8.03 -17.20
CA VAL A 15 6.77 8.37 -18.36
C VAL A 15 7.90 9.31 -17.99
N LEU A 16 7.67 10.24 -17.05
CA LEU A 16 8.67 11.23 -16.67
C LEU A 16 9.90 10.56 -16.01
N PRO A 17 9.77 9.67 -15.01
CA PRO A 17 10.93 8.98 -14.44
C PRO A 17 11.65 8.08 -15.44
N ALA A 18 10.92 7.40 -16.32
CA ALA A 18 11.52 6.59 -17.37
C ALA A 18 12.34 7.45 -18.36
N ALA A 19 11.79 8.58 -18.79
CA ALA A 19 12.50 9.54 -19.63
C ALA A 19 13.68 10.18 -18.88
N GLY A 20 13.53 10.42 -17.57
CA GLY A 20 14.58 10.85 -16.64
C GLY A 20 15.83 10.00 -16.73
N VAL A 21 15.66 8.68 -16.66
CA VAL A 21 16.76 7.72 -16.77
C VAL A 21 17.34 7.68 -18.19
N LEU A 22 16.50 7.67 -19.23
CA LEU A 22 16.95 7.50 -20.62
C LEU A 22 17.63 8.74 -21.23
N PHE A 23 17.20 9.94 -20.86
CA PHE A 23 17.61 11.18 -21.53
C PHE A 23 18.31 12.17 -20.60
N TRP A 24 18.04 12.15 -19.29
CA TRP A 24 18.56 13.12 -18.33
C TRP A 24 19.57 12.53 -17.34
N GLY A 25 19.98 11.28 -17.54
CA GLY A 25 21.02 10.65 -16.73
C GLY A 25 20.63 10.41 -15.28
N TRP A 26 19.33 10.30 -14.97
CA TRP A 26 18.91 9.89 -13.63
C TRP A 26 19.42 8.49 -13.33
N GLU A 27 19.94 8.30 -12.12
CA GLU A 27 20.32 6.96 -11.67
C GLU A 27 19.07 6.11 -11.47
N ALA A 28 19.02 4.95 -12.12
CA ALA A 28 17.90 4.03 -12.03
C ALA A 28 17.63 3.60 -10.58
N PHE A 29 18.68 3.52 -9.76
CA PHE A 29 18.59 3.22 -8.33
C PHE A 29 17.59 4.14 -7.61
N TYR A 30 17.73 5.47 -7.70
CA TYR A 30 16.84 6.39 -6.98
C TYR A 30 15.40 6.29 -7.44
N VAL A 31 15.18 6.08 -8.74
CA VAL A 31 13.83 5.92 -9.30
C VAL A 31 13.18 4.65 -8.76
N VAL A 32 13.86 3.50 -8.88
CA VAL A 32 13.35 2.22 -8.39
C VAL A 32 13.19 2.23 -6.87
N PHE A 33 14.13 2.82 -6.14
CA PHE A 33 14.05 2.98 -4.69
C PHE A 33 12.84 3.80 -4.27
N LEU A 34 12.53 4.91 -4.97
CA LEU A 34 11.37 5.74 -4.66
C LEU A 34 10.04 5.00 -4.89
N TYR A 35 9.93 4.26 -6.01
CA TYR A 35 8.77 3.39 -6.27
C TYR A 35 8.66 2.26 -5.25
N TRP A 36 9.77 1.69 -4.79
CA TRP A 36 9.77 0.72 -3.72
C TRP A 36 9.30 1.36 -2.39
N PHE A 37 9.79 2.56 -2.06
CA PHE A 37 9.44 3.28 -0.84
C PHE A 37 7.95 3.67 -0.80
N GLU A 38 7.33 3.94 -1.95
CA GLU A 38 5.89 4.16 -2.05
C GLU A 38 5.09 2.99 -1.44
N ASN A 39 5.54 1.73 -1.64
CA ASN A 39 4.89 0.57 -1.02
C ASN A 39 4.94 0.64 0.52
N LEU A 40 6.03 1.10 1.11
CA LEU A 40 6.15 1.26 2.56
C LEU A 40 5.14 2.29 3.08
N ILE A 41 4.99 3.42 2.36
CA ILE A 41 4.02 4.45 2.68
C ILE A 41 2.59 3.90 2.58
N VAL A 42 2.26 3.21 1.49
CA VAL A 42 0.93 2.60 1.28
C VAL A 42 0.62 1.57 2.36
N GLY A 43 1.60 0.74 2.73
CA GLY A 43 1.49 -0.22 3.82
C GLY A 43 1.18 0.46 5.16
N ALA A 44 1.90 1.52 5.49
CA ALA A 44 1.67 2.30 6.71
C ALA A 44 0.24 2.89 6.75
N PHE A 45 -0.21 3.50 5.65
CA PHE A 45 -1.58 4.01 5.56
C PHE A 45 -2.62 2.89 5.64
N ASN A 46 -2.34 1.71 5.09
CA ASN A 46 -3.25 0.57 5.19
C ASN A 46 -3.39 0.09 6.65
N ILE A 47 -2.30 0.06 7.41
CA ILE A 47 -2.32 -0.23 8.85
C ILE A 47 -3.20 0.78 9.59
N LEU A 48 -3.01 2.08 9.35
CA LEU A 48 -3.85 3.12 9.95
C LEU A 48 -5.33 2.95 9.61
N ARG A 49 -5.64 2.65 8.33
CA ARG A 49 -7.02 2.39 7.88
C ARG A 49 -7.64 1.19 8.58
N MET A 50 -6.90 0.10 8.79
CA MET A 50 -7.41 -1.08 9.51
C MET A 50 -7.67 -0.78 10.99
N ILE A 51 -6.79 -0.01 11.65
CA ILE A 51 -6.96 0.39 13.05
C ILE A 51 -8.21 1.27 13.19
N SER A 52 -8.38 2.25 12.30
CA SER A 52 -9.50 3.19 12.27
C SER A 52 -10.79 2.64 11.66
N ALA A 53 -10.81 1.41 11.15
CA ALA A 53 -12.01 0.81 10.55
C ALA A 53 -13.13 0.65 11.58
N SER A 54 -14.32 1.12 11.28
CA SER A 54 -15.51 0.92 12.14
C SER A 54 -16.45 -0.11 11.51
N PRO A 55 -17.19 -0.90 12.31
CA PRO A 55 -18.16 -1.86 11.78
C PRO A 55 -19.21 -1.13 10.95
N GLY A 56 -19.38 -1.56 9.70
CA GLY A 56 -20.38 -1.05 8.79
C GLY A 56 -21.73 -1.79 8.91
N PRO A 57 -22.78 -1.30 8.22
CA PRO A 57 -24.07 -2.00 8.15
C PRO A 57 -23.98 -3.43 7.60
N ARG A 58 -22.93 -3.73 6.83
CA ARG A 58 -22.65 -5.07 6.27
C ARG A 58 -22.00 -6.04 7.26
N ASP A 59 -21.43 -5.54 8.35
CA ASP A 59 -20.75 -6.32 9.39
C ASP A 59 -21.71 -6.69 10.53
N GLN A 60 -23.00 -6.37 10.36
CA GLN A 60 -24.06 -6.77 11.26
C GLN A 60 -24.43 -8.22 10.97
N VAL A 61 -24.19 -9.09 11.95
CA VAL A 61 -24.69 -10.47 11.93
C VAL A 61 -26.21 -10.40 11.87
N ALA A 62 -26.85 -11.05 10.89
CA ALA A 62 -28.30 -11.03 10.74
C ALA A 62 -28.97 -11.52 12.04
N GLY A 63 -29.69 -10.64 12.73
CA GLY A 63 -30.31 -10.91 14.04
C GLY A 63 -29.37 -10.82 15.26
N GLY A 64 -28.12 -10.38 15.09
CA GLY A 64 -27.14 -10.21 16.17
C GLY A 64 -27.23 -8.86 16.89
N SER A 65 -26.79 -8.81 18.14
CA SER A 65 -26.76 -7.55 18.91
C SER A 65 -25.65 -6.60 18.42
N PRO A 66 -25.80 -5.27 18.61
CA PRO A 66 -24.74 -4.30 18.32
C PRO A 66 -23.41 -4.65 18.99
N THR A 67 -23.47 -5.18 20.22
CA THR A 67 -22.30 -5.61 21.00
C THR A 67 -21.55 -6.78 20.35
N ALA A 68 -22.27 -7.74 19.75
CA ALA A 68 -21.65 -8.88 19.08
C ALA A 68 -20.88 -8.46 17.81
N SER A 69 -21.42 -7.50 17.04
CA SER A 69 -20.74 -6.94 15.86
C SER A 69 -19.45 -6.18 16.25
N LEU A 70 -19.48 -5.42 17.36
CA LEU A 70 -18.29 -4.75 17.89
C LEU A 70 -17.21 -5.75 18.30
N ILE A 71 -17.55 -6.80 19.04
CA ILE A 71 -16.59 -7.83 19.48
C ILE A 71 -15.95 -8.53 18.28
N GLY A 72 -16.76 -8.95 17.30
CA GLY A 72 -16.27 -9.57 16.07
C GLY A 72 -15.30 -8.67 15.30
N ALA A 73 -15.62 -7.38 15.18
CA ALA A 73 -14.75 -6.42 14.51
C ALA A 73 -13.42 -6.19 15.24
N HIS A 74 -13.43 -6.12 16.58
CA HIS A 74 -12.18 -5.98 17.35
C HIS A 74 -11.33 -7.24 17.26
N ALA A 75 -11.94 -8.43 17.34
CA ALA A 75 -11.24 -9.69 17.16
C ALA A 75 -10.57 -9.78 15.78
N ALA A 76 -11.28 -9.39 14.72
CA ALA A 76 -10.74 -9.34 13.37
C ALA A 76 -9.53 -8.40 13.27
N LYS A 77 -9.59 -7.21 13.87
CA LYS A 77 -8.47 -6.24 13.88
C LYS A 77 -7.24 -6.80 14.58
N VAL A 78 -7.42 -7.41 15.76
CA VAL A 78 -6.32 -7.96 16.57
C VAL A 78 -5.55 -9.03 15.80
N PHE A 79 -6.22 -9.77 14.91
CA PHE A 79 -5.56 -10.73 14.04
C PHE A 79 -5.01 -10.10 12.75
N MET A 80 -5.83 -9.33 12.02
CA MET A 80 -5.51 -8.84 10.68
C MET A 80 -4.37 -7.81 10.66
N VAL A 81 -4.32 -6.90 11.63
CA VAL A 81 -3.28 -5.86 11.69
C VAL A 81 -1.88 -6.44 11.83
N PRO A 82 -1.57 -7.33 12.82
CA PRO A 82 -0.25 -7.92 12.91
C PRO A 82 0.04 -8.88 11.75
N PHE A 83 -0.95 -9.65 11.28
CA PHE A 83 -0.79 -10.51 10.11
C PHE A 83 -0.35 -9.72 8.88
N PHE A 84 -1.06 -8.63 8.56
CA PHE A 84 -0.72 -7.76 7.45
C PHE A 84 0.66 -7.14 7.63
N THR A 85 0.95 -6.58 8.82
CA THR A 85 2.25 -5.96 9.11
C THR A 85 3.41 -6.90 8.87
N VAL A 86 3.31 -8.14 9.36
CA VAL A 86 4.37 -9.15 9.19
C VAL A 86 4.45 -9.61 7.74
N HIS A 87 3.34 -10.01 7.13
CA HIS A 87 3.35 -10.58 5.79
C HIS A 87 3.73 -9.54 4.72
N TYR A 88 3.07 -8.39 4.73
CA TYR A 88 3.38 -7.27 3.82
C TYR A 88 4.77 -6.70 4.08
N GLY A 89 5.15 -6.57 5.36
CA GLY A 89 6.47 -6.11 5.76
C GLY A 89 7.59 -7.02 5.26
N MET A 90 7.44 -8.35 5.38
CA MET A 90 8.41 -9.31 4.84
C MET A 90 8.54 -9.20 3.31
N PHE A 91 7.43 -9.04 2.59
CA PHE A 91 7.47 -8.81 1.15
C PHE A 91 8.23 -7.52 0.80
N CYS A 92 7.91 -6.40 1.47
CA CYS A 92 8.61 -5.14 1.27
C CYS A 92 10.11 -5.24 1.59
N LEU A 93 10.47 -5.96 2.66
CA LEU A 93 11.85 -6.16 3.07
C LEU A 93 12.63 -6.95 2.02
N VAL A 94 12.14 -8.11 1.62
CA VAL A 94 12.79 -8.97 0.62
C VAL A 94 12.91 -8.24 -0.72
N HIS A 95 11.87 -7.53 -1.14
CA HIS A 95 11.94 -6.69 -2.33
C HIS A 95 13.00 -5.59 -2.19
N GLY A 96 13.07 -4.93 -1.02
CA GLY A 96 14.08 -3.91 -0.74
C GLY A 96 15.50 -4.47 -0.85
N VAL A 97 15.74 -5.67 -0.30
CA VAL A 97 17.02 -6.38 -0.46
C VAL A 97 17.38 -6.54 -1.95
N PHE A 98 16.42 -6.91 -2.81
CA PHE A 98 16.68 -6.99 -4.26
C PHE A 98 16.98 -5.63 -4.89
N VAL A 99 16.29 -4.56 -4.49
CA VAL A 99 16.55 -3.20 -5.00
C VAL A 99 18.00 -2.78 -4.70
N PHE A 100 18.44 -2.94 -3.44
CA PHE A 100 19.81 -2.61 -3.06
C PHE A 100 20.85 -3.56 -3.67
N ALA A 101 20.57 -4.85 -3.75
CA ALA A 101 21.53 -5.83 -4.28
C ALA A 101 21.75 -5.73 -5.81
N LEU A 102 20.73 -5.28 -6.55
CA LEU A 102 20.79 -5.22 -8.03
C LEU A 102 21.14 -3.83 -8.56
N PHE A 103 20.82 -2.76 -7.83
CA PHE A 103 20.97 -1.39 -8.30
C PHE A 103 21.78 -0.49 -7.37
N GLY A 104 22.13 -0.95 -6.16
CA GLY A 104 22.90 -0.20 -5.16
C GLY A 104 24.40 -0.45 -5.22
#